data_AF-A0A1E3GWZ2-F1
#
_entry.id   AF-A0A1E3GWZ2-F1
#
_cell.length_a   1.000
_cell.length_b   1.000
_cell.length_c   1.000
_cell.angle_alpha   90.00
_cell.angle_beta   90.00
_cell.angle_gamma   90.00
#
_symmetry.space_group_name_H-M   'P 1'
#
loop_
_entity.id
_entity.type
_entity.pdbx_description
1 polymer ?
#
loop_
_entity_poly.entity_id
_entity_poly.type
_entity_poly.pdbx_seq_one_letter_code
_entity_poly.pdbx_strand_id
1 'polypeptide(L)'
;MFGPQGLVELSKALGKFLLVGSIGTLILWNLRDRLLTLGRQEVHSAMTELGYIVLWGFLAICASLILIALIDVPFQKWNHTKQLRMTKQELKDENKETEGSPEVKGRIRRMQIQLSQQRMMQDVPQADVIITNPTHYAVALRYDQSKSGAPVVLAKGTDLIAQQIRMVGDNHEVPIISAPPLTRAVYYSTEIGQEIPSGLYIAVAQILAFVFQLRRYKNTGGNKPNLNTEDLPIPDEFKRDE
;
A
#
# COMPACT_ATOMS: atom_id res chain seq x y z
N MET A 1 -18.13 33.10 10.33
CA MET A 1 -17.56 34.01 11.36
C MET A 1 -18.49 34.25 12.55
N PHE A 2 -19.80 33.99 12.46
CA PHE A 2 -20.70 33.93 13.63
C PHE A 2 -21.52 32.64 13.61
N GLY A 3 -20.93 31.55 14.13
CA GLY A 3 -21.66 30.30 14.39
C GLY A 3 -22.13 30.25 15.84
N PRO A 4 -23.00 29.28 16.22
CA PRO A 4 -23.45 29.09 17.61
C PRO A 4 -22.29 28.93 18.60
N GLN A 5 -21.15 28.41 18.15
CA GLN A 5 -19.94 28.32 18.96
C GLN A 5 -19.31 29.70 19.27
N GLY A 6 -19.33 30.63 18.32
CA GLY A 6 -18.85 32.00 18.54
C GLY A 6 -19.72 32.77 19.53
N LEU A 7 -21.04 32.54 19.53
CA LEU A 7 -21.94 33.12 20.54
C LEU A 7 -21.63 32.60 21.94
N VAL A 8 -21.39 31.28 22.08
CA VAL A 8 -21.02 30.68 23.37
C VAL A 8 -19.69 31.21 23.89
N GLU A 9 -18.69 31.38 23.01
CA GLU A 9 -17.39 31.95 23.39
C GLU A 9 -17.52 33.42 23.83
N LEU A 10 -18.31 34.21 23.12
CA LEU A 10 -18.59 35.60 23.49
C LEU A 10 -19.27 35.70 24.86
N SER A 11 -20.31 34.89 25.12
CA SER A 11 -20.99 34.87 26.41
C SER A 11 -20.05 34.50 27.56
N LYS A 12 -19.14 33.53 27.35
CA LYS A 12 -18.13 33.17 28.35
C LYS A 12 -17.12 34.29 28.58
N ALA A 13 -16.66 34.95 27.52
CA ALA A 13 -15.73 36.08 27.65
C ALA A 13 -16.37 37.24 28.43
N LEU A 14 -17.62 37.59 28.10
CA LEU A 14 -18.38 38.62 28.81
C LEU A 14 -18.58 38.24 30.29
N GLY A 15 -18.93 36.99 30.58
CA GLY A 15 -19.09 36.49 31.95
C GLY A 15 -17.79 36.58 32.76
N LYS A 16 -16.65 36.23 32.19
CA LYS A 16 -15.33 36.38 32.83
C LYS A 16 -14.99 37.84 33.10
N PHE A 17 -15.24 38.71 32.12
CA PHE A 17 -15.00 40.15 32.25
C PHE A 17 -15.85 40.74 33.38
N LEU A 18 -17.14 40.41 33.43
CA LEU A 18 -18.03 40.86 34.49
C LEU A 18 -17.63 40.30 35.86
N LEU A 19 -17.21 39.03 35.93
CA LEU A 19 -16.75 38.41 37.19
C LEU A 19 -15.50 39.13 37.72
N VAL A 20 -14.46 39.26 36.90
CA VAL A 20 -13.20 39.90 37.30
C VAL A 20 -13.42 41.38 37.59
N GLY A 21 -14.21 42.08 36.77
CA GLY A 21 -14.59 43.48 36.99
C GLY A 21 -15.33 43.66 38.32
N SER A 22 -16.33 42.82 38.61
CA SER A 22 -17.10 42.90 39.85
C SER A 22 -16.22 42.63 41.07
N ILE A 23 -15.35 41.61 41.02
CA ILE A 23 -14.42 41.28 42.11
C ILE A 23 -13.44 42.45 42.32
N GLY A 24 -12.87 43.00 41.24
CA GLY A 24 -11.99 44.16 41.31
C GLY A 24 -12.67 45.39 41.91
N THR A 25 -13.90 45.71 41.48
CA THR A 25 -14.68 46.81 42.04
C THR A 25 -15.02 46.59 43.52
N LEU A 26 -15.41 45.38 43.92
CA LEU A 26 -15.69 45.05 45.32
C LEU A 26 -14.45 45.18 46.20
N ILE A 27 -13.29 44.71 45.72
CA ILE A 27 -12.01 44.85 46.42
C ILE A 27 -11.69 46.34 46.62
N LEU A 28 -11.75 47.15 45.56
CA LEU A 28 -11.47 48.58 45.64
C LEU A 28 -12.45 49.32 46.56
N TRP A 29 -13.73 48.96 46.54
CA TRP A 29 -14.74 49.59 47.40
C TRP A 29 -14.47 49.29 48.88
N ASN A 30 -14.13 48.05 49.23
CA ASN A 30 -13.80 47.67 50.60
C ASN A 30 -12.47 48.28 51.08
N LEU A 31 -11.53 48.48 50.15
CA LEU A 31 -10.23 49.08 50.46
C LEU A 31 -10.23 50.61 50.44
N ARG A 32 -11.29 51.26 49.94
CA ARG A 32 -11.29 52.71 49.70
C ARG A 32 -10.93 53.50 50.96
N ASP A 33 -11.51 53.15 52.11
CA ASP A 33 -11.34 53.94 53.32
C ASP A 33 -9.93 53.73 53.89
N ARG A 34 -9.39 52.51 53.78
CA ARG A 34 -7.98 52.20 54.10
C ARG A 34 -7.01 52.98 53.20
N LEU A 35 -7.27 53.01 51.90
CA LEU A 35 -6.49 53.77 50.91
C LEU A 35 -6.51 55.28 51.18
N LEU A 36 -7.64 55.84 51.62
CA LEU A 36 -7.75 57.25 51.97
C LEU A 36 -7.03 57.59 53.28
N THR A 37 -6.92 56.65 54.22
CA THR A 37 -6.20 56.85 55.49
C THR A 37 -4.69 56.68 55.40
N LEU A 38 -4.20 55.95 54.38
CA LEU A 38 -2.78 55.69 54.14
C LEU A 38 -1.95 56.99 54.02
N GLY A 39 -2.49 58.03 53.38
CA GLY A 39 -1.82 59.33 53.23
C GLY A 39 -1.68 60.14 54.52
N ARG A 40 -2.27 59.67 55.63
CA ARG A 40 -2.21 60.32 56.96
C ARG A 40 -1.35 59.53 57.96
N GLN A 41 -0.78 58.40 57.56
CA GLN A 41 0.02 57.52 58.41
C GLN A 41 1.52 57.85 58.32
N GLU A 42 2.26 57.44 59.34
CA GLU A 42 3.73 57.48 59.31
C GLU A 42 4.28 56.54 58.23
N VAL A 43 5.37 56.95 57.57
CA VAL A 43 5.90 56.31 56.35
C VAL A 43 6.09 54.80 56.52
N HIS A 44 6.63 54.35 57.66
CA HIS A 44 6.87 52.92 57.90
C HIS A 44 5.56 52.12 57.98
N SER A 45 4.57 52.61 58.74
CA SER A 45 3.25 51.98 58.86
C SER A 45 2.50 51.97 57.52
N ALA A 46 2.62 53.06 56.75
CA ALA A 46 1.99 53.18 55.45
C ALA A 46 2.54 52.14 54.46
N MET A 47 3.86 51.89 54.47
CA MET A 47 4.49 50.88 53.59
C MET A 47 4.02 49.45 53.91
N THR A 48 3.89 49.10 55.20
CA THR A 48 3.42 47.78 55.61
C THR A 48 1.96 47.55 55.22
N GLU A 49 1.09 48.53 55.45
CA GLU A 49 -0.33 48.44 55.08
C GLU A 49 -0.50 48.37 53.56
N LEU A 50 0.28 49.15 52.79
CA LEU A 50 0.30 49.06 51.32
C LEU A 50 0.69 47.66 50.85
N GLY A 51 1.74 47.08 51.43
CA GLY A 51 2.19 45.73 51.10
C GLY A 51 1.11 44.68 51.35
N TYR A 52 0.39 44.77 52.48
CA TYR A 52 -0.73 43.90 52.81
C TYR A 52 -1.87 44.03 51.79
N ILE A 53 -2.26 45.26 51.45
CA ILE A 53 -3.34 45.53 50.49
C ILE A 53 -2.99 45.00 49.10
N VAL A 54 -1.76 45.24 48.63
CA VAL A 54 -1.31 44.76 47.32
C VAL A 54 -1.27 43.23 47.29
N LEU A 55 -0.72 42.60 48.32
CA LEU A 55 -0.62 41.14 48.40
C LEU A 55 -1.99 40.47 48.41
N TRP A 56 -2.91 40.93 49.26
CA TRP A 56 -4.25 40.34 49.34
C TRP A 56 -5.11 40.65 48.13
N GLY A 57 -4.99 41.85 47.54
CA GLY A 57 -5.64 42.19 46.29
C GLY A 57 -5.15 41.31 45.13
N PHE A 58 -3.84 41.10 45.04
CA PHE A 58 -3.22 40.19 44.06
C PHE A 58 -3.72 38.75 44.24
N LEU A 59 -3.69 38.22 45.47
CA LEU A 59 -4.17 36.87 45.77
C LEU A 59 -5.66 36.69 45.44
N ALA A 60 -6.49 37.69 45.71
CA ALA A 60 -7.92 37.65 45.40
C ALA A 60 -8.18 37.63 43.88
N ILE A 61 -7.43 38.43 43.10
CA ILE A 61 -7.51 38.40 41.63
C ILE A 61 -7.03 37.04 41.10
N CYS A 62 -5.89 36.53 41.58
CA CYS A 62 -5.39 35.21 41.19
C CYS A 62 -6.40 34.10 41.50
N ALA A 63 -7.02 34.12 42.69
CA ALA A 63 -8.04 33.16 43.08
C ALA A 63 -9.26 33.22 42.14
N SER A 64 -9.68 34.41 41.70
CA SER A 64 -10.77 34.58 40.75
C SER A 64 -10.45 33.97 39.37
N LEU A 65 -9.22 34.12 38.89
CA LEU A 65 -8.76 33.55 37.63
C LEU A 65 -8.67 32.03 37.70
N ILE A 66 -8.21 31.48 38.84
CA ILE A 66 -8.19 30.04 39.09
C ILE A 66 -9.62 29.48 39.05
N LEU A 67 -10.58 30.15 39.69
CA LEU A 67 -11.99 29.74 39.68
C LEU A 67 -12.56 29.71 38.26
N ILE A 68 -12.27 30.74 37.45
CA ILE A 68 -12.65 30.76 36.03
C ILE A 68 -12.05 29.58 35.28
N ALA A 69 -10.74 29.32 35.47
CA ALA A 69 -10.04 28.25 34.77
C ALA A 69 -10.58 26.86 35.16
N LEU A 70 -10.98 26.67 36.42
CA LEU A 70 -11.56 25.42 36.93
C LEU A 70 -12.86 25.06 36.19
N ILE A 71 -13.64 26.05 35.75
CA ILE A 71 -14.88 25.82 35.00
C ILE A 71 -14.61 25.70 33.50
N ASP A 72 -13.76 26.56 32.92
CA ASP A 72 -13.61 26.65 31.47
C ASP A 72 -12.76 25.52 30.87
N VAL A 73 -11.72 25.06 31.58
CA VAL A 73 -10.82 24.00 31.09
C VAL A 73 -11.54 22.66 30.89
N PRO A 74 -12.33 22.15 31.86
CA PRO A 74 -13.09 20.91 31.65
C PRO A 74 -14.10 21.02 30.50
N PHE A 75 -14.81 22.16 30.39
CA PHE A 75 -15.76 22.40 29.31
C PHE A 75 -15.07 22.39 27.95
N GLN A 76 -13.93 23.06 27.82
CA GLN A 76 -13.18 23.12 26.56
C GLN A 76 -12.63 21.75 26.15
N LYS A 77 -12.10 20.96 27.10
CA LYS A 77 -11.67 19.59 26.84
C LYS A 77 -12.82 18.72 26.32
N TRP A 78 -13.97 18.75 27.00
CA TRP A 78 -15.15 17.99 26.57
C TRP A 78 -15.63 18.40 25.17
N ASN A 79 -15.73 19.71 24.92
CA ASN A 79 -16.19 20.21 23.62
C ASN A 79 -15.21 19.83 22.50
N HIS A 80 -13.91 19.92 22.74
CA HIS A 80 -12.89 19.51 21.77
C HIS A 80 -12.98 18.01 21.46
N THR A 81 -13.07 17.15 22.49
CA THR A 81 -13.27 15.71 22.27
C THR A 81 -14.56 15.42 21.52
N LYS A 82 -15.63 16.16 21.78
CA LYS A 82 -16.90 16.01 21.06
C LYS A 82 -16.77 16.39 19.59
N GLN A 83 -16.01 17.43 19.27
CA GLN A 83 -15.76 17.88 17.89
C GLN A 83 -14.88 16.91 17.10
N LEU A 84 -13.97 16.20 17.77
CA LEU A 84 -13.12 15.18 17.15
C LEU A 84 -13.81 13.81 16.96
N ARG A 85 -15.07 13.66 17.41
CA ARG A 85 -15.79 12.40 17.23
C ARG A 85 -16.32 12.31 15.81
N MET A 86 -15.84 11.30 15.09
CA MET A 86 -16.42 10.90 13.82
C MET A 86 -17.63 10.01 14.04
N THR A 87 -18.59 10.09 13.13
CA THR A 87 -19.71 9.16 13.05
C THR A 87 -19.27 7.82 12.47
N LYS A 88 -20.04 6.75 12.72
CA LYS A 88 -19.78 5.43 12.09
C LYS A 88 -19.81 5.51 10.55
N GLN A 89 -20.60 6.44 10.01
CA GLN A 89 -20.70 6.65 8.58
C GLN A 89 -19.45 7.35 8.04
N GLU A 90 -18.99 8.42 8.69
CA GLU A 90 -17.74 9.11 8.35
C GLU A 90 -16.53 8.17 8.40
N LEU A 91 -16.41 7.34 9.45
CA LEU A 91 -15.36 6.32 9.53
C LEU A 91 -15.40 5.32 8.37
N LYS A 92 -16.60 4.90 7.97
CA LYS A 92 -16.77 3.95 6.86
C LYS A 92 -16.40 4.58 5.52
N ASP A 93 -16.71 5.86 5.34
CA ASP A 93 -16.44 6.57 4.10
C ASP A 93 -14.96 6.98 4.02
N GLU A 94 -14.33 7.39 5.13
CA GLU A 94 -12.86 7.61 5.22
C GLU A 94 -12.08 6.31 4.93
N ASN A 95 -12.54 5.16 5.42
CA ASN A 95 -11.90 3.89 5.11
C ASN A 95 -12.03 3.51 3.62
N LYS A 96 -13.16 3.82 2.98
CA LYS A 96 -13.31 3.62 1.53
C LYS A 96 -12.42 4.55 0.72
N GLU A 97 -12.24 5.79 1.16
CA GLU A 97 -11.40 6.78 0.49
C GLU A 97 -9.91 6.46 0.63
N THR A 98 -9.50 5.94 1.79
CA THR A 98 -8.11 5.56 2.07
C THR A 98 -7.70 4.21 1.46
N GLU A 99 -8.53 3.18 1.60
CA GLU A 99 -8.19 1.81 1.16
C GLU A 99 -8.75 1.45 -0.24
N GLY A 100 -9.66 2.27 -0.77
CA GLY A 100 -10.43 1.97 -1.97
C GLY A 100 -11.54 0.96 -1.72
N SER A 101 -12.55 0.93 -2.61
CA SER A 101 -13.62 -0.07 -2.49
C SER A 101 -13.10 -1.48 -2.82
N PRO A 102 -13.63 -2.55 -2.18
CA PRO A 102 -13.29 -3.92 -2.51
C PRO A 102 -13.49 -4.24 -4.00
N GLU A 103 -14.50 -3.63 -4.62
CA GLU A 103 -14.79 -3.75 -6.05
C GLU A 103 -13.68 -3.18 -6.93
N VAL A 104 -13.15 -2.00 -6.56
CA VAL A 104 -12.03 -1.35 -7.27
C VAL A 104 -10.76 -2.19 -7.13
N LYS A 105 -10.45 -2.68 -5.92
CA LYS A 105 -9.30 -3.57 -5.70
C LYS A 105 -9.40 -4.87 -6.50
N GLY A 106 -10.60 -5.47 -6.54
CA GLY A 106 -10.88 -6.65 -7.36
C GLY A 106 -10.75 -6.37 -8.87
N ARG A 107 -11.19 -5.20 -9.33
CA ARG A 107 -11.03 -4.76 -10.73
C ARG A 107 -9.57 -4.57 -11.09
N ILE A 108 -8.78 -3.90 -10.25
CA ILE A 108 -7.34 -3.68 -10.47
C ILE A 108 -6.62 -5.03 -10.59
N ARG A 109 -6.88 -5.97 -9.66
CA ARG A 109 -6.25 -7.30 -9.70
C ARG A 109 -6.58 -8.07 -10.99
N ARG A 110 -7.84 -8.04 -11.43
CA ARG A 110 -8.24 -8.68 -12.70
C ARG A 110 -7.54 -8.06 -13.91
N MET A 111 -7.46 -6.72 -13.95
CA MET A 111 -6.77 -6.00 -15.01
C MET A 111 -5.27 -6.32 -15.04
N GLN A 112 -4.62 -6.40 -13.88
CA GLN A 112 -3.20 -6.80 -13.78
C GLN A 112 -2.96 -8.21 -14.35
N ILE A 113 -3.82 -9.18 -14.01
CA ILE A 113 -3.74 -10.54 -14.55
C ILE A 113 -3.93 -10.54 -16.06
N GLN A 114 -4.94 -9.82 -16.57
CA GLN A 114 -5.20 -9.72 -18.02
C GLN A 114 -4.03 -9.11 -18.77
N LEU A 115 -3.46 -8.00 -18.27
CA LEU A 115 -2.29 -7.37 -18.88
C LEU A 115 -1.06 -8.27 -18.86
N SER A 116 -0.84 -9.00 -17.77
CA SER A 116 0.25 -9.97 -17.67
C SER A 116 0.09 -11.11 -18.69
N GLN A 117 -1.12 -11.68 -18.81
CA GLN A 117 -1.41 -12.70 -19.81
C GLN A 117 -1.26 -12.17 -21.24
N GLN A 118 -1.71 -10.95 -21.51
CA GLN A 118 -1.56 -10.33 -22.83
C GLN A 118 -0.09 -10.15 -23.21
N ARG A 119 0.75 -9.65 -22.29
CA ARG A 119 2.20 -9.52 -22.52
C ARG A 119 2.86 -10.88 -22.75
N MET A 120 2.54 -11.87 -21.91
CA MET A 120 3.03 -13.24 -22.08
C MET A 120 2.69 -13.79 -23.47
N MET A 121 1.46 -13.57 -23.96
CA MET A 121 1.06 -14.01 -25.31
C MET A 121 1.77 -13.24 -26.43
N GLN A 122 2.13 -11.98 -26.21
CA GLN A 122 2.93 -11.19 -27.17
C GLN A 122 4.37 -11.69 -27.30
N ASP A 123 4.89 -12.37 -26.28
CA ASP A 123 6.25 -12.94 -26.30
C ASP A 123 6.31 -14.31 -26.98
N VAL A 124 5.19 -15.04 -27.08
CA VAL A 124 5.13 -16.37 -27.72
C VAL A 124 5.71 -16.39 -29.14
N PRO A 125 5.43 -15.42 -30.04
CA PRO A 125 6.03 -15.39 -31.38
C PRO A 125 7.55 -15.31 -31.42
N GLN A 126 8.19 -14.87 -30.33
CA GLN A 126 9.64 -14.77 -30.22
C GLN A 126 10.29 -16.09 -29.73
N ALA A 127 9.50 -17.13 -29.45
CA ALA A 127 10.00 -18.41 -28.99
C ALA A 127 10.63 -19.22 -30.13
N ASP A 128 11.68 -19.95 -29.81
CA ASP A 128 12.33 -20.87 -30.74
C ASP A 128 11.58 -22.20 -30.84
N VAL A 129 10.97 -22.62 -29.73
CA VAL A 129 10.20 -23.86 -29.62
C VAL A 129 9.13 -23.74 -28.53
N ILE A 130 8.00 -24.41 -28.74
CA ILE A 130 6.98 -24.65 -27.71
C ILE A 130 6.97 -26.14 -27.39
N ILE A 131 7.23 -26.50 -26.15
CA ILE A 131 7.11 -27.87 -25.66
C ILE A 131 5.75 -28.06 -24.99
N THR A 132 5.09 -29.19 -25.25
CA THR A 132 3.72 -29.44 -24.79
C THR A 132 3.57 -30.80 -24.12
N ASN A 133 2.71 -30.84 -23.11
CA ASN A 133 2.02 -32.04 -22.67
C ASN A 133 0.61 -31.93 -23.27
N PRO A 134 0.25 -32.75 -24.29
CA PRO A 134 -0.73 -32.46 -25.33
C PRO A 134 -1.98 -31.67 -24.93
N THR A 135 -2.58 -31.97 -23.78
CA THR A 135 -3.80 -31.31 -23.30
C THR A 135 -3.58 -30.36 -22.13
N HIS A 136 -2.57 -30.59 -21.30
CA HIS A 136 -2.49 -29.97 -19.98
C HIS A 136 -1.50 -28.83 -19.86
N TYR A 137 -0.36 -28.88 -20.56
CA TYR A 137 0.71 -27.90 -20.37
C TYR A 137 1.32 -27.45 -21.70
N ALA A 138 1.69 -26.18 -21.77
CA ALA A 138 2.54 -25.64 -22.83
C ALA A 138 3.57 -24.69 -22.24
N VAL A 139 4.81 -24.77 -22.73
CA VAL A 139 5.90 -23.87 -22.36
C VAL A 139 6.61 -23.41 -23.63
N ALA A 140 6.73 -22.10 -23.82
CA ALA A 140 7.45 -21.47 -24.91
C ALA A 140 8.86 -21.09 -24.43
N LEU A 141 9.88 -21.57 -25.13
CA LEU A 141 11.28 -21.39 -24.79
C LEU A 141 11.99 -20.58 -25.88
N ARG A 142 12.88 -19.69 -25.47
CA ARG A 142 13.79 -18.96 -26.36
C ARG A 142 15.23 -19.15 -25.90
N TYR A 143 16.11 -19.39 -26.85
CA TYR A 143 17.54 -19.47 -26.62
C TYR A 143 18.26 -18.47 -27.53
N ASP A 144 18.81 -17.43 -26.91
CA ASP A 144 19.58 -16.40 -27.61
C ASP A 144 21.06 -16.79 -27.64
N GLN A 145 21.55 -17.25 -28.79
CA GLN A 145 22.95 -17.65 -28.98
C GLN A 145 23.95 -16.50 -28.78
N SER A 146 23.49 -15.25 -28.90
CA SER A 146 24.34 -14.06 -28.71
C SER A 146 24.54 -13.69 -27.24
N LYS A 147 23.67 -14.20 -26.35
CA LYS A 147 23.75 -13.97 -24.91
C LYS A 147 24.34 -15.19 -24.23
N SER A 148 25.24 -14.97 -23.29
CA SER A 148 25.69 -16.04 -22.38
C SER A 148 24.56 -16.31 -21.39
N GLY A 149 23.94 -17.49 -21.46
CA GLY A 149 22.84 -17.88 -20.56
C GLY A 149 22.14 -19.16 -21.03
N ALA A 150 21.27 -19.70 -20.19
CA ALA A 150 20.43 -20.84 -20.57
C ALA A 150 19.18 -20.39 -21.35
N PRO A 151 18.44 -21.33 -21.98
CA PRO A 151 17.12 -21.04 -22.53
C PRO A 151 16.19 -20.42 -21.49
N VAL A 152 15.45 -19.39 -21.91
CA VAL A 152 14.52 -18.62 -21.07
C VAL A 152 13.08 -19.01 -21.40
N VAL A 153 12.23 -19.12 -20.38
CA VAL A 153 10.78 -19.32 -20.54
C VAL A 153 10.12 -18.00 -20.91
N LEU A 154 9.53 -17.90 -22.10
CA LEU A 154 8.79 -16.71 -22.53
C LEU A 154 7.31 -16.76 -22.16
N ALA A 155 6.73 -17.96 -22.18
CA ALA A 155 5.35 -18.18 -21.79
C ALA A 155 5.19 -19.58 -21.22
N LYS A 156 4.33 -19.74 -20.21
CA LYS A 156 3.89 -21.04 -19.73
C LYS A 156 2.42 -20.99 -19.33
N GLY A 157 1.70 -22.08 -19.51
CA GLY A 157 0.29 -22.14 -19.15
C GLY A 157 -0.23 -23.56 -19.04
N THR A 158 -1.37 -23.71 -18.36
CA THR A 158 -2.15 -24.94 -18.34
C THR A 158 -3.44 -24.80 -19.13
N ASP A 159 -4.02 -25.94 -19.52
CA ASP A 159 -5.38 -26.06 -20.06
C ASP A 159 -5.70 -25.01 -21.16
N LEU A 160 -6.61 -24.07 -20.88
CA LEU A 160 -7.01 -23.01 -21.82
C LEU A 160 -5.84 -22.11 -22.23
N ILE A 161 -4.97 -21.75 -21.29
CA ILE A 161 -3.78 -20.94 -21.58
C ILE A 161 -2.79 -21.75 -22.40
N ALA A 162 -2.62 -23.04 -22.11
CA ALA A 162 -1.79 -23.93 -22.92
C ALA A 162 -2.31 -24.03 -24.36
N GLN A 163 -3.62 -24.15 -24.54
CA GLN A 163 -4.26 -24.15 -25.86
C GLN A 163 -4.03 -22.83 -26.60
N GLN A 164 -4.14 -21.70 -25.91
CA GLN A 164 -3.90 -20.38 -26.49
C GLN A 164 -2.43 -20.19 -26.89
N ILE A 165 -1.47 -20.63 -26.08
CA ILE A 165 -0.04 -20.59 -26.43
C ILE A 165 0.22 -21.42 -27.70
N ARG A 166 -0.35 -22.63 -27.80
CA ARG A 166 -0.22 -23.46 -29.01
C ARG A 166 -0.81 -22.76 -30.24
N MET A 167 -2.01 -22.18 -30.11
CA MET A 167 -2.67 -21.48 -31.21
C MET A 167 -1.85 -20.26 -31.68
N VAL A 168 -1.34 -19.45 -30.75
CA VAL A 168 -0.48 -18.30 -31.08
C VAL A 168 0.82 -18.77 -31.73
N GLY A 169 1.44 -19.83 -31.20
CA GLY A 169 2.64 -20.43 -31.77
C GLY A 169 2.44 -20.93 -33.19
N ASP A 170 1.37 -21.68 -33.43
CA ASP A 170 1.01 -22.22 -34.74
C ASP A 170 0.79 -21.10 -35.78
N ASN A 171 0.06 -20.04 -35.39
CA ASN A 171 -0.16 -18.86 -36.23
C ASN A 171 1.12 -18.08 -36.59
N HIS A 172 2.19 -18.22 -35.79
CA HIS A 172 3.49 -17.58 -36.02
C HIS A 172 4.57 -18.58 -36.46
N GLU A 173 4.18 -19.79 -36.86
CA GLU A 173 5.08 -20.85 -37.33
C GLU A 173 6.15 -21.29 -36.31
N VAL A 174 5.88 -21.08 -35.01
CA VAL A 174 6.75 -21.55 -33.93
C VAL A 174 6.62 -23.08 -33.82
N PRO A 175 7.71 -23.85 -33.91
CA PRO A 175 7.67 -25.30 -33.80
C PRO A 175 7.11 -25.79 -32.46
N ILE A 176 6.08 -26.64 -32.52
CA ILE A 176 5.44 -27.25 -31.34
C ILE A 176 5.86 -28.72 -31.25
N ILE A 177 6.49 -29.09 -30.14
CA ILE A 177 6.98 -30.45 -29.88
C ILE A 177 6.26 -31.04 -28.67
N SER A 178 5.72 -32.25 -28.81
CA SER A 178 5.14 -32.99 -27.68
C SER A 178 6.25 -33.70 -26.90
N ALA A 179 6.53 -33.22 -25.69
CA ALA A 179 7.53 -33.80 -24.78
C ALA A 179 7.00 -33.77 -23.34
N PRO A 180 5.98 -34.60 -23.00
CA PRO A 180 5.24 -34.46 -21.74
C PRO A 180 6.09 -34.46 -20.47
N PRO A 181 7.10 -35.35 -20.30
CA PRO A 181 7.95 -35.33 -19.11
C PRO A 181 8.75 -34.03 -18.97
N LEU A 182 9.34 -33.55 -20.06
CA LEU A 182 10.12 -32.31 -20.07
C LEU A 182 9.24 -31.08 -19.87
N THR A 183 8.07 -31.03 -20.51
CA THR A 183 7.15 -29.89 -20.36
C THR A 183 6.72 -29.72 -18.92
N ARG A 184 6.40 -30.82 -18.21
CA ARG A 184 6.07 -30.75 -16.78
C ARG A 184 7.26 -30.30 -15.94
N ALA A 185 8.44 -30.87 -16.19
CA ALA A 185 9.65 -30.49 -15.49
C ALA A 185 9.89 -28.97 -15.58
N VAL A 186 9.90 -28.42 -16.80
CA VAL A 186 10.13 -26.98 -17.03
C VAL A 186 9.00 -26.13 -16.46
N TYR A 187 7.74 -26.55 -16.61
CA TYR A 187 6.58 -25.80 -16.13
C TYR A 187 6.63 -25.55 -14.61
N TYR A 188 7.02 -26.57 -13.85
CA TYR A 188 7.10 -26.50 -12.39
C TYR A 188 8.44 -25.96 -11.86
N SER A 189 9.54 -26.10 -12.61
CA SER A 189 10.86 -25.67 -12.16
C SER A 189 11.19 -24.21 -12.47
N THR A 190 10.51 -23.59 -13.44
CA THR A 190 10.94 -22.31 -14.01
C THR A 190 9.78 -21.34 -14.20
N GLU A 191 9.95 -20.10 -13.75
CA GLU A 191 8.99 -19.01 -13.97
C GLU A 191 9.21 -18.28 -15.29
N ILE A 192 8.19 -17.56 -15.76
CA ILE A 192 8.26 -16.75 -16.98
C ILE A 192 9.34 -15.67 -16.81
N GLY A 193 10.18 -15.51 -17.83
CA GLY A 193 11.32 -14.60 -17.84
C GLY A 193 12.58 -15.15 -17.18
N GLN A 194 12.54 -16.35 -16.60
CA GLN A 194 13.69 -17.00 -15.98
C GLN A 194 14.34 -18.03 -16.89
N GLU A 195 15.64 -18.23 -16.67
CA GLU A 195 16.42 -19.32 -17.25
C GLU A 195 16.00 -20.67 -16.65
N ILE A 196 16.00 -21.71 -17.49
CA ILE A 196 15.78 -23.09 -17.02
C ILE A 196 16.88 -23.52 -16.03
N PRO A 197 16.63 -24.49 -15.14
CA PRO A 197 17.67 -25.02 -14.26
C PRO A 197 18.69 -25.85 -15.04
N SER A 198 19.93 -25.89 -14.53
CA SER A 198 21.07 -26.61 -15.14
C SER A 198 20.80 -28.08 -15.42
N GLY A 199 20.04 -28.76 -14.55
CA GLY A 199 19.65 -30.15 -14.74
C GLY A 199 18.82 -30.42 -16.00
N LEU A 200 18.14 -29.40 -16.55
CA LEU A 200 17.30 -29.53 -17.75
C LEU A 200 18.01 -29.09 -19.04
N TYR A 201 19.26 -28.62 -18.95
CA TYR A 201 19.98 -28.07 -20.11
C TYR A 201 20.12 -29.08 -21.25
N ILE A 202 20.50 -30.32 -20.94
CA ILE A 202 20.74 -31.35 -21.95
C ILE A 202 19.43 -31.70 -22.66
N ALA A 203 18.35 -31.93 -21.91
CA ALA A 203 17.03 -32.25 -22.46
C ALA A 203 16.50 -31.12 -23.36
N VAL A 204 16.61 -29.87 -22.93
CA VAL A 204 16.18 -28.72 -23.74
C VAL A 204 17.09 -28.50 -24.96
N ALA A 205 18.40 -28.71 -24.83
CA ALA A 205 19.33 -28.62 -25.95
C ALA A 205 19.02 -29.66 -27.04
N GLN A 206 18.63 -30.89 -26.68
CA GLN A 206 18.19 -31.91 -27.64
C GLN A 206 16.94 -31.46 -28.42
N ILE A 207 15.97 -30.83 -27.74
CA ILE A 207 14.77 -30.27 -28.38
C ILE A 207 15.15 -29.14 -29.34
N LEU A 208 15.99 -28.19 -28.92
CA LEU A 208 16.43 -27.07 -29.77
C LEU A 208 17.24 -27.55 -30.97
N ALA A 209 18.12 -28.54 -30.79
CA ALA A 209 18.88 -29.16 -31.86
C ALA A 209 17.96 -29.86 -32.87
N PHE A 210 16.95 -30.59 -32.39
CA PHE A 210 15.94 -31.21 -33.24
C PHE A 210 15.17 -30.16 -34.05
N VAL A 211 14.74 -29.06 -33.41
CA VAL A 211 14.04 -27.97 -34.09
C VAL A 211 14.92 -27.34 -35.17
N PHE A 212 16.20 -27.13 -34.89
CA PHE A 212 17.16 -26.62 -35.87
C PHE A 212 17.32 -27.57 -37.08
N GLN A 213 17.46 -28.87 -36.82
CA GLN A 213 17.51 -29.89 -37.88
C GLN A 213 16.20 -29.96 -38.68
N LEU A 214 15.06 -29.81 -38.01
CA LEU A 214 13.74 -29.83 -38.64
C LEU A 214 13.55 -28.63 -39.57
N ARG A 215 13.97 -27.43 -39.15
CA ARG A 215 13.99 -26.22 -40.00
C ARG A 215 14.91 -26.41 -41.21
N ARG A 216 16.10 -26.99 -41.01
CA ARG A 216 17.03 -27.31 -42.12
C ARG A 216 16.44 -28.32 -43.10
N TYR A 217 15.82 -29.39 -42.62
CA TYR A 217 15.13 -30.38 -43.45
C TYR A 217 14.02 -29.75 -44.29
N LYS A 218 13.20 -28.87 -43.70
CA LYS A 218 12.15 -28.14 -44.43
C LYS A 218 12.72 -27.25 -45.55
N ASN A 219 13.88 -26.62 -45.35
CA ASN A 219 14.45 -25.67 -46.30
C ASN A 219 15.32 -26.32 -47.39
N THR A 220 16.09 -27.36 -47.06
CA THR A 220 17.14 -27.93 -47.93
C THR A 220 16.88 -29.39 -48.33
N GLY A 221 15.87 -30.05 -47.74
CA GLY A 221 15.62 -31.48 -47.92
C GLY A 221 16.64 -32.36 -47.18
N GLY A 222 16.51 -33.69 -47.31
CA GLY A 222 17.40 -34.68 -46.69
C GLY A 222 16.66 -35.72 -45.83
N ASN A 223 17.35 -36.29 -44.84
CA ASN A 223 16.74 -37.22 -43.89
C ASN A 223 15.91 -36.46 -42.86
N LYS A 224 14.65 -36.88 -42.66
CA LYS A 224 13.79 -36.32 -41.61
C LYS A 224 14.41 -36.61 -40.24
N PRO A 225 14.70 -35.60 -39.40
CA PRO A 225 15.22 -35.85 -38.07
C PRO A 225 14.16 -36.59 -37.24
N ASN A 226 14.63 -37.44 -36.33
CA ASN A 226 13.78 -38.14 -35.36
C ASN A 226 14.30 -37.82 -33.96
N LEU A 227 13.39 -37.53 -33.03
CA LEU A 227 13.69 -37.30 -31.63
C LEU A 227 12.76 -38.18 -30.79
N ASN A 228 13.36 -39.00 -29.93
CA ASN A 228 12.60 -39.72 -28.91
C ASN A 228 12.35 -38.76 -27.73
N THR A 229 11.13 -38.28 -27.58
CA THR A 229 10.76 -37.32 -26.53
C THR A 229 10.44 -37.98 -25.18
N GLU A 230 10.35 -39.32 -25.13
CA GLU A 230 10.10 -40.08 -23.90
C GLU A 230 11.38 -40.37 -23.12
N ASP A 231 12.52 -40.52 -23.82
CA ASP A 231 13.82 -40.88 -23.25
C ASP A 231 14.77 -39.66 -23.11
N LEU A 232 14.19 -38.49 -22.80
CA LEU A 232 14.99 -37.29 -22.58
C LEU A 232 15.71 -37.38 -21.22
N PRO A 233 17.00 -36.97 -21.13
CA PRO A 233 17.76 -37.03 -19.89
C PRO A 233 17.27 -35.97 -18.91
N ILE A 234 16.27 -36.32 -18.11
CA ILE A 234 15.65 -35.47 -17.08
C ILE A 234 16.08 -36.03 -15.71
N PRO A 235 16.77 -35.24 -14.87
CA PRO A 235 17.10 -35.66 -13.51
C PRO A 235 15.85 -35.97 -12.68
N ASP A 236 15.94 -36.96 -11.78
CA ASP A 236 14.79 -37.43 -10.99
C ASP A 236 14.18 -36.32 -10.12
N GLU A 237 14.97 -35.34 -9.67
CA GLU A 237 14.50 -34.17 -8.92
C GLU A 237 13.52 -33.26 -9.68
N PHE A 238 13.55 -33.30 -11.02
CA PHE A 238 12.65 -32.52 -11.88
C PHE A 238 11.53 -33.37 -12.49
N LYS A 239 11.55 -34.70 -12.32
CA LYS A 239 10.47 -35.56 -12.80
C LYS A 239 9.20 -35.29 -12.00
N ARG A 240 8.10 -35.11 -12.72
CA ARG A 240 6.75 -34.93 -12.17
C ARG A 240 5.83 -35.87 -12.92
N ASP A 241 5.17 -36.75 -12.18
CA ASP A 241 4.32 -37.80 -12.74
C ASP A 241 2.88 -37.32 -12.99
N GLU A 242 2.48 -36.18 -12.42
CA GLU A 242 1.19 -35.51 -12.60
C GLU A 242 1.37 -34.05 -13.03
#